data_AF-A0A417YC96-F1
#
_entry.id   AF-A0A417YC96-F1
#
_cell.length_a   1.000
_cell.length_b   1.000
_cell.length_c   1.000
_cell.angle_alpha   90.00
_cell.angle_beta   90.00
_cell.angle_gamma   90.00
#
_symmetry.space_group_name_H-M   'P 1'
#
loop_
_entity.id
_entity.type
_entity.pdbx_description
1 polymer ?
#
loop_
_entity_poly.entity_id
_entity_poly.type
_entity_poly.pdbx_seq_one_letter_code
_entity_poly.pdbx_strand_id
1 'polypeptide(L)' 'MNTTKQKIAIIGAGTMGLGITQLFAQNGFIVKLIDSNEQVIQAAKGKIEDELSLLRKYEFIPLSEMDSWSSG' A
#
# COMPACT_ATOMS: atom_id res chain seq x y z
N MET A 1 -3.26 -19.70 11.42
CA MET A 1 -1.86 -19.26 11.52
C MET A 1 -1.86 -17.78 11.88
N ASN A 2 -1.29 -17.39 13.03
CA ASN A 2 -1.17 -15.98 13.41
C ASN A 2 0.05 -15.39 12.69
N THR A 3 -0.15 -14.83 11.50
CA THR A 3 0.92 -14.14 10.77
C THR A 3 1.00 -12.70 11.27
N THR A 4 1.81 -12.45 12.30
CA THR A 4 2.09 -11.08 12.74
C THR A 4 2.86 -10.36 11.63
N LYS A 5 2.16 -9.61 10.77
CA LYS A 5 2.80 -8.93 9.65
C LYS A 5 3.74 -7.85 10.17
N GLN A 6 4.99 -7.89 9.72
CA GLN A 6 6.02 -6.96 10.15
C GLN A 6 5.71 -5.54 9.67
N LYS A 7 6.04 -4.55 10.50
CA LYS A 7 5.94 -3.13 10.12
C LYS A 7 7.14 -2.75 9.27
N ILE A 8 6.89 -2.21 8.10
CA ILE A 8 7.93 -1.82 7.13
C ILE A 8 7.98 -0.29 7.06
N ALA A 9 9.17 0.29 7.15
CA ALA A 9 9.39 1.71 6.92
C ALA A 9 10.11 1.90 5.59
N ILE A 10 9.59 2.77 4.74
CA ILE A 10 10.19 3.13 3.45
C ILE A 10 10.56 4.60 3.52
N ILE A 11 11.85 4.88 3.29
CA ILE A 11 12.40 6.23 3.30
C ILE A 11 12.59 6.68 1.86
N GLY A 12 11.93 7.77 1.49
CA GLY A 12 11.83 8.30 0.13
C GLY A 12 10.48 7.97 -0.51
N ALA A 13 9.69 9.00 -0.82
CA ALA A 13 8.39 8.94 -1.47
C ALA A 13 8.44 9.23 -2.98
N GLY A 14 9.65 9.17 -3.58
CA GLY A 14 9.83 9.22 -5.02
C GLY A 14 9.25 8.01 -5.76
N THR A 15 9.44 7.93 -7.07
CA THR A 15 8.84 6.91 -7.95
C THR A 15 9.06 5.47 -7.47
N MET A 16 10.27 5.12 -7.05
CA MET A 16 10.56 3.76 -6.56
C MET A 16 9.97 3.50 -5.17
N GLY A 17 10.05 4.47 -4.26
CA GLY A 17 9.50 4.31 -2.91
C GLY A 17 7.99 4.15 -2.90
N LEU A 18 7.30 4.82 -3.83
CA LEU A 18 5.89 4.65 -4.12
C LEU A 18 5.55 3.20 -4.50
N GLY A 19 6.22 2.64 -5.52
CA GLY A 19 5.94 1.28 -6.00
C GLY A 19 6.25 0.20 -4.96
N ILE A 20 7.32 0.38 -4.18
CA ILE A 20 7.65 -0.54 -3.09
C ILE A 20 6.59 -0.44 -1.98
N THR A 21 6.13 0.77 -1.65
CA THR A 21 5.05 0.98 -0.66
C THR A 21 3.78 0.27 -1.09
N GLN A 22 3.40 0.46 -2.35
CA GLN A 22 2.23 -0.16 -2.94
C GLN A 22 2.31 -1.68 -2.91
N LEU A 23 3.44 -2.28 -3.34
CA LEU A 23 3.62 -3.73 -3.35
C LEU A 23 3.43 -4.33 -1.96
N PHE A 24 4.06 -3.76 -0.93
CA PHE A 24 3.92 -4.27 0.43
C PHE A 24 2.52 -4.02 1.00
N ALA A 25 1.91 -2.86 0.72
CA ALA A 25 0.55 -2.55 1.16
C ALA A 25 -0.47 -3.51 0.51
N GLN A 26 -0.30 -3.87 -0.76
CA GLN A 26 -1.15 -4.83 -1.48
C GLN A 26 -1.02 -6.25 -0.93
N ASN A 27 0.19 -6.66 -0.54
CA ASN A 27 0.43 -7.92 0.18
C ASN A 27 -0.02 -7.84 1.67
N GLY A 28 -0.65 -6.73 2.05
CA GLY A 28 -1.29 -6.45 3.32
C GLY A 28 -0.33 -6.23 4.48
N PHE A 29 0.93 -5.88 4.23
CA PHE A 29 1.86 -5.44 5.27
C PHE A 29 1.52 -4.04 5.77
N ILE A 30 1.90 -3.73 7.01
CA ILE A 30 1.77 -2.38 7.55
C ILE A 30 2.99 -1.58 7.11
N VAL A 31 2.80 -0.63 6.20
CA VAL A 31 3.88 0.17 5.62
C VAL A 31 3.78 1.62 6.07
N LYS A 32 4.93 2.21 6.45
CA LYS A 32 5.06 3.63 6.74
C LYS A 32 5.98 4.28 5.71
N LEU A 33 5.42 5.15 4.88
CA LEU A 33 6.17 5.96 3.93
C LEU A 33 6.63 7.25 4.61
N ILE A 34 7.92 7.56 4.49
CA ILE A 34 8.57 8.71 5.13
C ILE A 34 9.38 9.46 4.07
N ASP A 35 9.23 10.77 3.99
CA ASP A 35 10.03 11.65 3.14
C ASP A 35 10.21 12.99 3.86
N SER A 36 11.26 13.74 3.52
CA SER A 36 11.48 15.09 4.07
C SER A 36 10.59 16.13 3.42
N ASN A 37 10.08 15.86 2.21
CA ASN A 37 9.19 16.74 1.48
C ASN A 37 7.73 16.29 1.58
N GLU A 38 6.93 17.09 2.29
CA GLU A 38 5.52 16.81 2.54
C GLU A 38 4.67 16.78 1.24
N GLN A 39 5.02 17.59 0.24
CA GLN A 39 4.33 17.61 -1.05
C GLN A 39 4.46 16.27 -1.78
N VAL A 40 5.64 15.64 -1.68
CA VAL A 40 5.91 14.33 -2.30
C VAL A 40 5.10 13.24 -1.60
N ILE A 41 4.97 13.30 -0.27
CA ILE A 41 4.11 12.36 0.48
C ILE A 41 2.65 12.48 0.05
N GLN A 42 2.12 13.70 -0.10
CA GLN A 42 0.73 13.89 -0.52
C GLN A 42 0.49 13.38 -1.95
N ALA A 43 1.41 13.68 -2.87
CA ALA A 43 1.35 13.16 -4.24
C ALA A 43 1.44 11.63 -4.27
N ALA A 44 2.29 11.03 -3.44
CA ALA A 44 2.42 9.58 -3.31
C ALA A 44 1.13 8.92 -2.79
N LYS A 45 0.49 9.51 -1.77
CA LYS A 45 -0.79 9.02 -1.24
C LYS A 45 -1.88 9.02 -2.31
N GLY A 46 -2.06 10.12 -3.04
CA GLY A 46 -3.05 10.21 -4.11
C GLY A 46 -2.84 9.13 -5.18
N LYS A 47 -1.59 8.92 -5.61
CA LYS A 47 -1.26 7.87 -6.59
C LYS A 47 -1.59 6.46 -6.08
N ILE A 48 -1.26 6.15 -4.83
CA ILE A 48 -1.59 4.84 -4.23
C ILE A 48 -3.11 4.63 -4.21
N GLU A 49 -3.89 5.65 -3.82
CA GLU A 49 -5.35 5.57 -3.78
C GLU A 49 -5.98 5.37 -5.16
N ASP A 50 -5.49 6.11 -6.16
CA ASP A 50 -5.93 5.99 -7.55
C ASP A 50 -5.65 4.59 -8.09
N GLU A 51 -4.42 4.09 -7.92
CA GLU A 51 -4.00 2.78 -8.43
C GLU A 51 -4.74 1.63 -7.74
N LEU A 52 -4.95 1.70 -6.41
CA LEU A 52 -5.77 0.72 -5.68
C LEU A 52 -7.23 0.75 -6.15
N SER A 53 -7.75 1.92 -6.51
CA SER A 53 -9.11 2.06 -7.04
C SER A 53 -9.23 1.48 -8.45
N LEU A 54 -8.21 1.62 -9.29
CA LEU A 54 -8.14 0.95 -10.60
C LEU A 54 -8.08 -0.58 -10.43
N LEU A 55 -7.21 -1.09 -9.56
CA LEU A 55 -7.11 -2.54 -9.30
C LEU A 55 -8.42 -3.15 -8.79
N ARG A 56 -9.15 -2.42 -7.94
CA ARG A 56 -10.52 -2.80 -7.54
C ARG A 56 -11.50 -2.82 -8.71
N LYS A 57 -11.44 -1.80 -9.58
CA LYS A 57 -12.34 -1.66 -10.73
C LYS A 57 -12.15 -2.75 -11.78
N TYR A 58 -10.92 -3.22 -11.97
CA TYR A 58 -10.57 -4.20 -13.02
C TYR A 58 -10.54 -5.65 -12.53
N GLU A 59 -11.01 -5.95 -11.31
CA GLU A 59 -11.07 -7.30 -10.73
C GLU A 59 -9.77 -8.12 -10.87
N PHE A 60 -8.62 -7.45 -10.90
CA PHE A 60 -7.30 -8.11 -10.97
C PHE A 60 -6.90 -8.74 -9.61
N ILE A 61 -7.81 -8.72 -8.64
CA ILE A 61 -7.73 -9.41 -7.36
C ILE A 61 -8.89 -10.42 -7.34
N PRO A 62 -8.61 -11.74 -7.32
CA PRO A 62 -9.66 -12.74 -7.19
C PRO A 62 -10.36 -12.59 -5.83
N LEU A 63 -11.70 -12.66 -5.83
CA LEU A 63 -12.57 -12.57 -4.65
C LEU A 63 -12.19 -13.55 -3.51
N SER A 64 -11.35 -14.54 -3.77
CA SER A 64 -10.94 -15.61 -2.85
C SER A 64 -9.91 -15.22 -1.79
N GLU A 65 -9.28 -14.04 -1.83
CA GLU A 65 -8.27 -13.64 -0.83
C GLU A 65 -8.79 -12.67 0.25
N MET A 66 -10.07 -12.30 0.17
CA MET A 66 -10.64 -11.20 0.95
C MET A 66 -11.29 -11.62 2.29
N ASP A 67 -11.08 -12.85 2.75
CA ASP A 67 -11.58 -13.35 4.04
C ASP A 67 -10.73 -12.92 5.26
N SER A 68 -9.64 -12.16 5.05
CA SER A 68 -8.69 -11.82 6.13
C SER A 68 -8.73 -10.37 6.61
N TRP A 69 -9.56 -9.51 6.01
CA TRP A 69 -9.68 -8.12 6.42
C TRP A 69 -10.98 -7.89 7.19
N SER A 70 -10.89 -7.87 8.52
CA SER A 70 -11.91 -7.29 9.39
C SER A 70 -11.41 -5.94 9.88
N SER A 71 -12.20 -4.90 9.62
CA SER A 71 -11.99 -3.56 10.18
C SER A 71 -12.32 -3.61 11.68
N GLY A 72 -11.29 -3.87 12.48
CA GLY A 72 -11.25 -3.68 13.92
C GLY A 72 -10.08 -2.77 14.29
#